data_AF-A0A0D2FPQ8-F1
#
_entry.id   AF-A0A0D2FPQ8-F1
#
_cell.length_a   1.000
_cell.length_b   1.000
_cell.length_c   1.000
_cell.angle_alpha   90.00
_cell.angle_beta   90.00
_cell.angle_gamma   90.00
#
_symmetry.space_group_name_H-M   'P 1'
#
loop_
_entity.id
_entity.type
_entity.pdbx_description
1 polymer ?
#
loop_
_entity_poly.entity_id
_entity_poly.type
_entity_poly.pdbx_seq_one_letter_code
_entity_poly.pdbx_strand_id
1 'polypeptide(L)'
;MSSWATLPRSWKLEDVQAVLNVIVTALSGITIYVFTRCCWSLSARVAAKGRVVSISSLLSLNTPGEAIDVLILLKSHIFQHWNIVAQSLVVVALSITTVLSGPIAKYSTRLTHVVTQTEVNGLLAGRTDNSMPDSQVAWNLTQTSLDRANFPINELLDYLPDTSDLWVYRPDEWNNSWTMTCEPTESKPVSLYLTSDCNTFTGKFGGAIEDEIFPAFLRSDYGYWESADFYVNVTLIKDLLICMYAANYSDWDESSSPLGTYRTVSMSMAALHLHHAPKNDSDDYAPCRFGEGPVGSASYTRVDCTVKLTNGHIQDPTWIAFPDIKDVFNIPSAMVGNYFTRFKEESMADDEITIISPRDLQRFYQTYMITKDTQLKRPIKRKVSVKVVAVQLSTGFIAVFTLLALFVCVGGGTYGLFLFRHRETMESVPQSKLDWLLQYIMSRPPDTSSVDSRGPMPSMVSATGGKKSWQVKSGRRRAHFETAVYGTTWTGDVPQSPDINTQSPALPDKIVGPRHPSSFWVPGS
;
A
#
# COMPACT_ATOMS: atom_id res chain seq x y z
N MET A 1 6.35 13.61 -17.64
CA MET A 1 4.94 13.63 -17.20
C MET A 1 4.70 12.42 -16.31
N SER A 2 4.15 12.59 -15.11
CA SER A 2 3.91 11.47 -14.17
C SER A 2 2.88 10.49 -14.75
N SER A 3 3.25 9.21 -14.88
CA SER A 3 2.36 8.15 -15.38
C SER A 3 1.29 7.70 -14.37
N TRP A 4 1.30 8.29 -13.18
CA TRP A 4 0.37 7.97 -12.08
C TRP A 4 -0.11 9.26 -11.38
N ALA A 5 -1.39 9.28 -11.01
CA ALA A 5 -2.02 10.31 -10.20
C ALA A 5 -2.26 9.80 -8.78
N THR A 6 -1.91 10.58 -7.77
CA THR A 6 -2.08 10.19 -6.36
C THR A 6 -3.45 10.63 -5.84
N LEU A 7 -4.20 9.71 -5.24
CA LEU A 7 -5.51 9.98 -4.65
C LEU A 7 -5.40 10.51 -3.20
N PRO A 8 -6.48 11.14 -2.68
CA PRO A 8 -6.54 11.55 -1.28
C PRO A 8 -6.35 10.36 -0.32
N ARG A 9 -5.69 10.61 0.82
CA ARG A 9 -5.24 9.58 1.78
C ARG A 9 -6.37 8.82 2.48
N SER A 10 -7.58 9.39 2.52
CA SER A 10 -8.73 8.76 3.15
C SER A 10 -9.24 7.53 2.39
N TRP A 11 -8.74 7.31 1.17
CA TRP A 11 -9.21 6.24 0.29
C TRP A 11 -8.35 4.99 0.45
N LYS A 12 -8.97 3.89 0.88
CA LYS A 12 -8.32 2.58 0.90
C LYS A 12 -8.25 2.02 -0.52
N LEU A 13 -7.24 1.20 -0.79
CA LEU A 13 -7.06 0.57 -2.10
C LEU A 13 -8.30 -0.24 -2.51
N GLU A 14 -8.85 -1.00 -1.57
CA GLU A 14 -10.02 -1.84 -1.77
C GLU A 14 -11.25 -1.01 -2.18
N ASP A 15 -11.49 0.11 -1.49
CA ASP A 15 -12.59 1.03 -1.78
C ASP A 15 -12.42 1.66 -3.17
N VAL A 16 -11.19 2.09 -3.52
CA VAL A 16 -10.89 2.64 -4.85
C VAL A 16 -11.14 1.58 -5.93
N GLN A 17 -10.66 0.35 -5.74
CA GLN A 17 -10.84 -0.73 -6.71
C GLN A 17 -12.31 -1.10 -6.89
N ALA A 18 -13.10 -1.12 -5.80
CA ALA A 18 -14.54 -1.36 -5.85
C ALA A 18 -15.27 -0.25 -6.63
N VAL A 19 -14.97 1.03 -6.34
CA VAL A 19 -15.56 2.17 -7.04
C VAL A 19 -15.18 2.15 -8.53
N LEU A 20 -13.92 1.87 -8.86
CA LEU A 20 -13.47 1.77 -10.24
C LEU A 20 -14.17 0.65 -11.00
N ASN A 21 -14.35 -0.52 -10.38
CA ASN A 21 -15.09 -1.63 -10.98
C ASN A 21 -16.52 -1.20 -11.36
N VAL A 22 -17.22 -0.51 -10.45
CA VAL A 22 -18.56 0.02 -10.72
C VAL A 22 -18.55 1.04 -11.86
N ILE A 23 -17.60 1.98 -11.85
CA ILE A 23 -17.46 3.00 -12.91
C ILE A 23 -17.21 2.35 -14.28
N VAL A 24 -16.27 1.40 -14.36
CA VAL A 24 -15.93 0.69 -15.60
C VAL A 24 -17.16 -0.04 -16.13
N THR A 25 -17.89 -0.73 -15.26
CA THR A 25 -19.08 -1.50 -15.63
C THR A 25 -20.21 -0.59 -16.12
N ALA A 26 -20.52 0.47 -15.38
CA ALA A 26 -21.56 1.42 -15.73
C ALA A 26 -21.25 2.17 -17.02
N LEU A 27 -20.03 2.71 -17.16
CA LEU A 27 -19.62 3.44 -18.38
C LEU A 27 -19.63 2.54 -19.61
N SER A 28 -19.19 1.29 -19.49
CA SER A 28 -19.22 0.34 -20.60
C SER A 28 -20.66 0.04 -21.04
N GLY A 29 -21.56 -0.22 -20.08
CA GLY A 29 -22.99 -0.46 -20.38
C GLY A 29 -23.67 0.74 -21.04
N ILE A 30 -23.43 1.95 -20.51
CA ILE A 30 -23.97 3.19 -21.09
C ILE A 30 -23.37 3.43 -22.48
N THR A 31 -22.09 3.18 -22.68
CA THR A 31 -21.42 3.34 -23.99
C THR A 31 -22.02 2.39 -25.03
N ILE A 32 -22.27 1.12 -24.66
CA ILE A 32 -22.97 0.16 -25.53
C ILE A 32 -24.32 0.74 -25.95
N TYR A 33 -25.13 1.18 -24.97
CA TYR A 33 -26.45 1.74 -25.24
C TYR A 33 -26.40 2.97 -26.16
N VAL A 34 -25.54 3.94 -25.86
CA VAL A 34 -25.41 5.18 -26.65
C VAL A 34 -24.93 4.87 -28.07
N PHE A 35 -23.92 4.00 -28.22
CA PHE A 35 -23.37 3.65 -29.52
C PHE A 35 -24.40 2.96 -30.41
N THR A 36 -25.11 1.96 -29.88
CA THR A 36 -26.10 1.19 -30.65
C THR A 36 -27.28 2.06 -31.04
N ARG A 37 -27.72 2.97 -30.14
CA ARG A 37 -28.75 3.97 -30.43
C ARG A 37 -28.32 5.00 -31.45
N CYS A 38 -27.06 5.45 -31.42
CA CYS A 38 -26.53 6.35 -32.45
C CYS A 38 -26.52 5.69 -33.83
N CYS A 39 -26.04 4.45 -33.94
CA CYS A 39 -26.07 3.71 -35.20
C CYS A 39 -27.50 3.49 -35.72
N TRP A 40 -28.43 3.11 -34.83
CA TRP A 40 -29.83 2.98 -35.19
C TRP A 40 -30.43 4.31 -35.68
N SER A 41 -30.12 5.41 -34.99
CA SER A 41 -30.62 6.74 -35.32
C SER A 41 -30.23 7.22 -36.72
N LEU A 42 -29.02 6.85 -37.18
CA LEU A 42 -28.54 7.17 -38.52
C LEU A 42 -29.39 6.49 -39.59
N SER A 43 -29.73 5.23 -39.41
CA SER A 43 -30.59 4.47 -40.33
C SER A 43 -32.05 4.92 -40.24
N ALA A 44 -32.55 5.21 -39.03
CA ALA A 44 -33.89 5.72 -38.80
C ALA A 44 -34.11 7.08 -39.48
N ARG A 45 -33.10 7.97 -39.51
CA ARG A 45 -33.14 9.23 -40.29
C ARG A 45 -33.40 9.01 -41.77
N VAL A 46 -32.85 7.95 -42.34
CA VAL A 46 -33.03 7.64 -43.77
C VAL A 46 -34.43 7.09 -44.01
N ALA A 47 -34.92 6.21 -43.12
CA ALA A 47 -36.28 5.69 -43.16
C ALA A 47 -37.34 6.79 -42.99
N ALA A 48 -37.12 7.71 -42.04
CA ALA A 48 -38.00 8.84 -41.78
C ALA A 48 -38.11 9.82 -42.97
N LYS A 49 -37.14 9.82 -43.89
CA LYS A 49 -37.20 10.58 -45.15
C LYS A 49 -37.96 9.85 -46.26
N GLY A 50 -38.70 8.78 -45.93
CA GLY A 50 -39.49 7.98 -46.87
C GLY A 50 -38.65 7.11 -47.80
N ARG A 51 -37.35 6.93 -47.51
CA ARG A 51 -36.48 6.05 -48.30
C ARG A 51 -36.54 4.64 -47.76
N VAL A 52 -36.46 3.71 -48.70
CA VAL A 52 -36.42 2.28 -48.48
C VAL A 52 -35.12 1.92 -47.75
N VAL A 53 -35.21 1.32 -46.57
CA VAL A 53 -34.04 0.97 -45.73
C VAL A 53 -34.03 -0.53 -45.44
N SER A 54 -32.87 -1.18 -45.60
CA SER A 54 -32.73 -2.60 -45.26
C SER A 54 -32.92 -2.81 -43.76
N ILE A 55 -33.68 -3.84 -43.37
CA ILE A 55 -33.95 -4.14 -41.95
C ILE A 55 -32.64 -4.37 -41.17
N SER A 56 -31.63 -4.92 -41.84
CA SER A 56 -30.28 -5.12 -41.29
C SER A 56 -29.67 -3.85 -40.69
N SER A 57 -29.97 -2.67 -41.25
CA SER A 57 -29.44 -1.38 -40.80
C SER A 57 -30.22 -0.75 -39.64
N LEU A 58 -31.43 -1.25 -39.34
CA LEU A 58 -32.27 -0.85 -38.20
C LEU A 58 -32.11 -1.81 -37.01
N LEU A 59 -31.24 -2.82 -37.12
CA LEU A 59 -30.93 -3.72 -36.03
C LEU A 59 -30.04 -3.01 -34.99
N SER A 60 -30.43 -3.09 -33.73
CA SER A 60 -29.58 -2.73 -32.59
C SER A 60 -29.17 -4.00 -31.83
N LEU A 61 -27.86 -4.13 -31.58
CA LEU A 61 -27.29 -5.23 -30.81
C LEU A 61 -26.94 -4.72 -29.42
N ASN A 62 -27.56 -5.25 -28.38
CA ASN A 62 -27.34 -4.76 -27.01
C ASN A 62 -26.60 -5.78 -26.13
N THR A 63 -26.50 -7.03 -26.57
CA THR A 63 -25.85 -8.10 -25.80
C THR A 63 -24.82 -8.87 -26.64
N PRO A 64 -23.78 -9.45 -26.02
CA PRO A 64 -22.77 -10.22 -26.73
C PRO A 64 -23.34 -11.48 -27.39
N GLY A 65 -24.37 -12.10 -26.80
CA GLY A 65 -25.06 -13.25 -27.41
C GLY A 65 -25.68 -12.88 -28.76
N GLU A 66 -26.36 -11.73 -28.82
CA GLU A 66 -26.94 -11.22 -30.08
C GLU A 66 -25.86 -10.90 -31.11
N ALA A 67 -24.74 -10.34 -30.69
CA ALA A 67 -23.61 -10.04 -31.56
C ALA A 67 -23.05 -11.32 -32.20
N ILE A 68 -22.86 -12.38 -31.41
CA ILE A 68 -22.35 -13.68 -31.88
C ILE A 68 -23.35 -14.34 -32.84
N ASP A 69 -24.63 -14.38 -32.48
CA ASP A 69 -25.68 -14.98 -33.31
C ASP A 69 -25.75 -14.31 -34.69
N VAL A 70 -25.66 -12.98 -34.72
CA VAL A 70 -25.70 -12.21 -35.96
C VAL A 70 -24.42 -12.40 -36.78
N LEU A 71 -23.24 -12.43 -36.15
CA LEU A 71 -21.98 -12.73 -36.84
C LEU A 71 -21.98 -14.14 -37.48
N ILE A 72 -22.46 -15.15 -36.75
CA ILE A 72 -22.62 -16.52 -37.28
C ILE A 72 -23.63 -16.54 -38.43
N LEU A 73 -24.72 -15.78 -38.30
CA LEU A 73 -25.75 -15.68 -39.33
C LEU A 73 -25.23 -15.00 -40.60
N LEU A 74 -24.33 -14.02 -40.52
CA LEU A 74 -23.77 -13.30 -41.67
C LEU A 74 -22.56 -13.99 -42.32
N LYS A 75 -21.76 -14.78 -41.56
CA LYS A 75 -20.62 -15.64 -41.96
C LYS A 75 -19.68 -15.11 -43.08
N SER A 76 -20.11 -15.10 -44.35
CA SER A 76 -19.28 -14.73 -45.52
C SER A 76 -19.56 -13.32 -46.08
N HIS A 77 -20.70 -12.70 -45.74
CA HIS A 77 -21.10 -11.36 -46.22
C HIS A 77 -20.95 -10.25 -45.16
N ILE A 78 -20.16 -10.52 -44.12
CA ILE A 78 -19.92 -9.63 -42.98
C ILE A 78 -19.45 -8.23 -43.43
N PHE A 79 -18.62 -8.15 -44.48
CA PHE A 79 -18.09 -6.89 -45.01
C PHE A 79 -19.11 -6.03 -45.79
N GLN A 80 -20.29 -6.55 -46.13
CA GLN A 80 -21.35 -5.74 -46.73
C GLN A 80 -22.16 -4.96 -45.68
N HIS A 81 -22.09 -5.35 -44.40
CA HIS A 81 -22.84 -4.74 -43.30
C HIS A 81 -21.93 -4.15 -42.21
N TRP A 82 -21.01 -3.26 -42.59
CA TRP A 82 -20.01 -2.65 -41.70
C TRP A 82 -20.58 -2.07 -40.40
N ASN A 83 -21.77 -1.49 -40.41
CA ASN A 83 -22.41 -0.95 -39.20
C ASN A 83 -22.74 -2.04 -38.17
N ILE A 84 -23.16 -3.23 -38.62
CA ILE A 84 -23.47 -4.37 -37.75
C ILE A 84 -22.18 -4.95 -37.18
N VAL A 85 -21.12 -5.01 -37.98
CA VAL A 85 -19.78 -5.45 -37.55
C VAL A 85 -19.18 -4.50 -36.52
N ALA A 86 -19.32 -3.18 -36.74
CA ALA A 86 -18.87 -2.19 -35.78
C ALA A 86 -19.64 -2.29 -34.45
N GLN A 87 -20.97 -2.42 -34.51
CA GLN A 87 -21.80 -2.65 -33.30
C GLN A 87 -21.40 -3.93 -32.57
N SER A 88 -21.23 -5.04 -33.29
CA SER A 88 -20.88 -6.33 -32.67
C SER A 88 -19.50 -6.28 -32.01
N LEU A 89 -18.51 -5.67 -32.67
CA LEU A 89 -17.16 -5.50 -32.12
C LEU A 89 -17.18 -4.63 -30.86
N VAL A 90 -17.89 -3.50 -30.87
CA VAL A 90 -18.00 -2.61 -29.71
C VAL A 90 -18.73 -3.30 -28.56
N VAL A 91 -19.85 -3.98 -28.82
CA VAL A 91 -20.61 -4.73 -27.80
C VAL A 91 -19.75 -5.82 -27.17
N VAL A 92 -19.04 -6.62 -27.98
CA VAL A 92 -18.17 -7.69 -27.48
C VAL A 92 -16.99 -7.11 -26.70
N ALA A 93 -16.29 -6.10 -27.23
CA ALA A 93 -15.13 -5.50 -26.57
C ALA A 93 -15.50 -4.85 -25.22
N LEU A 94 -16.58 -4.08 -25.18
CA LEU A 94 -17.06 -3.45 -23.94
C LEU A 94 -17.62 -4.48 -22.97
N SER A 95 -18.29 -5.53 -23.44
CA SER A 95 -18.73 -6.64 -22.58
C SER A 95 -17.54 -7.37 -21.95
N ILE A 96 -16.47 -7.64 -22.71
CA ILE A 96 -15.22 -8.19 -22.15
C ILE A 96 -14.63 -7.23 -21.12
N THR A 97 -14.65 -5.92 -21.40
CA THR A 97 -14.19 -4.89 -20.45
C THR A 97 -15.00 -4.88 -19.16
N THR A 98 -16.32 -5.12 -19.22
CA THR A 98 -17.16 -5.28 -18.01
C THR A 98 -16.84 -6.53 -17.21
N VAL A 99 -16.51 -7.65 -17.86
CA VAL A 99 -16.12 -8.89 -17.17
C VAL A 99 -14.72 -8.74 -16.54
N LEU A 100 -13.83 -8.03 -17.23
CA LEU A 100 -12.46 -7.76 -16.77
C LEU A 100 -12.35 -6.49 -15.90
N SER A 101 -13.46 -5.89 -15.48
CA SER A 101 -13.47 -4.64 -14.72
C SER A 101 -12.68 -4.74 -13.41
N GLY A 102 -12.79 -5.86 -12.70
CA GLY A 102 -12.01 -6.14 -11.48
C GLY A 102 -10.50 -6.18 -11.75
N PRO A 103 -10.01 -7.05 -12.65
CA PRO A 103 -8.61 -7.04 -13.08
C PRO A 103 -8.13 -5.68 -13.56
N ILE A 104 -8.91 -4.97 -14.38
CA ILE A 104 -8.56 -3.63 -14.88
C ILE A 104 -8.41 -2.64 -13.71
N ALA A 105 -9.33 -2.63 -12.75
CA ALA A 105 -9.25 -1.78 -11.57
C ALA A 105 -8.03 -2.10 -10.70
N LYS A 106 -7.65 -3.38 -10.61
CA LYS A 106 -6.44 -3.81 -9.90
C LYS A 106 -5.16 -3.36 -10.60
N TYR A 107 -5.07 -3.48 -11.94
CA TYR A 107 -3.89 -3.05 -12.69
C TYR A 107 -3.80 -1.53 -12.88
N SER A 108 -4.93 -0.83 -12.82
CA SER A 108 -4.97 0.63 -12.89
C SER A 108 -4.68 1.31 -11.56
N THR A 109 -4.59 0.56 -10.46
CA THR A 109 -4.28 1.06 -9.13
C THR A 109 -3.00 0.45 -8.57
N ARG A 110 -2.28 1.19 -7.73
CA ARG A 110 -1.17 0.66 -6.94
C ARG A 110 -1.02 1.40 -5.62
N LEU A 111 -0.45 0.72 -4.63
CA LEU A 111 0.00 1.38 -3.40
C LEU A 111 1.33 2.08 -3.65
N THR A 112 1.48 3.24 -3.03
CA THR A 112 2.74 3.96 -2.97
C THR A 112 2.90 4.58 -1.59
N HIS A 113 4.11 5.02 -1.27
CA HIS A 113 4.37 5.81 -0.08
C HIS A 113 4.55 7.26 -0.51
N VAL A 114 3.79 8.15 0.11
CA VAL A 114 3.94 9.60 -0.08
C VAL A 114 4.40 10.19 1.23
N VAL A 115 5.40 11.05 1.16
CA VAL A 115 5.87 11.80 2.32
C VAL A 115 4.99 13.04 2.48
N THR A 116 4.41 13.20 3.65
CA THR A 116 3.58 14.35 4.01
C THR A 116 3.93 14.87 5.38
N GLN A 117 3.84 16.17 5.56
CA GLN A 117 3.82 16.75 6.89
C GLN A 117 2.47 16.49 7.56
N THR A 118 2.50 15.95 8.78
CA THR A 118 1.34 15.72 9.65
C THR A 118 1.73 15.96 11.10
N GLU A 119 0.75 16.26 11.95
CA GLU A 119 0.99 16.34 13.39
C GLU A 119 1.17 14.94 13.95
N VAL A 120 2.37 14.67 14.47
CA VAL A 120 2.75 13.39 15.07
C VAL A 120 2.88 13.58 16.57
N ASN A 121 2.47 12.58 17.34
CA ASN A 121 2.73 12.55 18.77
C ASN A 121 4.18 12.11 19.00
N GLY A 122 4.82 12.65 20.02
CA GLY A 122 6.14 12.21 20.42
C GLY A 122 6.50 12.73 21.79
N LEU A 123 7.71 12.43 22.23
CA LEU A 123 8.22 12.76 23.55
C LEU A 123 9.34 13.80 23.41
N LEU A 124 9.29 14.85 24.22
CA LEU A 124 10.45 15.75 24.36
C LEU A 124 11.53 15.08 25.19
N ALA A 125 12.78 15.26 24.76
CA ALA A 125 13.95 14.98 25.57
C ALA A 125 13.96 15.92 26.79
N GLY A 126 14.47 15.43 27.91
CA GLY A 126 14.54 16.16 29.17
C GLY A 126 15.86 15.90 29.89
N ARG A 127 16.37 16.94 30.57
CA ARG A 127 17.58 16.86 31.39
C ARG A 127 17.30 16.36 32.80
N THR A 128 16.56 15.25 32.92
CA THR A 128 16.06 14.74 34.21
C THR A 128 16.60 13.38 34.58
N ASP A 129 16.83 12.54 33.57
CA ASP A 129 17.14 11.13 33.78
C ASP A 129 18.61 10.85 33.50
N ASN A 130 19.25 10.22 34.48
CA ASN A 130 20.70 10.05 34.45
C ASN A 130 21.19 8.76 33.82
N SER A 131 20.32 7.75 33.80
CA SER A 131 20.64 6.45 33.28
C SER A 131 19.37 5.73 32.86
N MET A 132 19.55 4.71 32.05
CA MET A 132 18.49 3.78 31.70
C MET A 132 19.10 2.40 31.46
N PRO A 133 19.64 1.73 32.51
CA PRO A 133 20.10 0.36 32.34
C PRO A 133 18.92 -0.54 31.94
N ASP A 134 19.19 -1.60 31.18
CA ASP A 134 18.24 -2.68 30.90
C ASP A 134 16.93 -2.26 30.19
N SER A 135 17.06 -1.59 29.05
CA SER A 135 15.92 -1.14 28.23
C SER A 135 16.01 -1.58 26.77
N GLN A 136 16.43 -2.81 26.54
CA GLN A 136 16.72 -3.39 25.21
C GLN A 136 15.55 -3.23 24.23
N VAL A 137 14.30 -3.39 24.68
CA VAL A 137 13.12 -3.22 23.83
C VAL A 137 12.98 -1.76 23.37
N ALA A 138 13.13 -0.80 24.28
CA ALA A 138 13.03 0.62 23.96
C ALA A 138 14.18 1.08 23.06
N TRP A 139 15.41 0.60 23.31
CA TRP A 139 16.57 0.83 22.45
C TRP A 139 16.30 0.32 21.04
N ASN A 140 15.87 -0.93 20.88
CA ASN A 140 15.64 -1.52 19.57
C ASN A 140 14.52 -0.80 18.78
N LEU A 141 13.40 -0.47 19.45
CA LEU A 141 12.31 0.30 18.83
C LEU A 141 12.78 1.67 18.37
N THR A 142 13.59 2.35 19.19
CA THR A 142 14.11 3.68 18.86
C THR A 142 15.15 3.61 17.75
N GLN A 143 16.13 2.70 17.83
CA GLN A 143 17.12 2.48 16.79
C GLN A 143 16.47 2.16 15.44
N THR A 144 15.52 1.22 15.43
CA THR A 144 14.75 0.86 14.22
C THR A 144 13.99 2.06 13.66
N SER A 145 13.40 2.89 14.52
CA SER A 145 12.69 4.11 14.12
C SER A 145 13.65 5.13 13.47
N LEU A 146 14.81 5.38 14.08
CA LEU A 146 15.84 6.28 13.58
C LEU A 146 16.39 5.82 12.22
N ASP A 147 16.70 4.53 12.08
CA ASP A 147 17.23 3.98 10.85
C ASP A 147 16.18 4.01 9.73
N ARG A 148 14.92 3.70 10.03
CA ARG A 148 13.81 3.80 9.06
C ARG A 148 13.55 5.24 8.60
N ALA A 149 13.71 6.20 9.50
CA ALA A 149 13.57 7.62 9.22
C ALA A 149 14.76 8.21 8.46
N ASN A 150 15.85 7.45 8.29
CA ASN A 150 17.16 7.93 7.84
C ASN A 150 17.66 9.12 8.69
N PHE A 151 17.46 9.05 10.00
CA PHE A 151 17.96 10.06 10.92
C PHE A 151 19.50 10.06 10.92
N PRO A 152 20.14 11.22 10.80
CA PRO A 152 21.58 11.28 10.66
C PRO A 152 22.26 10.94 12.01
N ILE A 153 23.45 10.37 11.93
CA ILE A 153 24.21 9.93 13.12
C ILE A 153 24.93 11.08 13.83
N ASN A 154 24.96 12.28 13.25
CA ASN A 154 25.71 13.44 13.72
C ASN A 154 24.85 14.45 14.51
N GLU A 155 23.65 14.08 14.95
CA GLU A 155 22.73 14.94 15.71
C GLU A 155 22.14 14.16 16.90
N LEU A 156 21.71 14.84 17.96
CA LEU A 156 20.90 14.23 19.02
C LEU A 156 19.49 14.82 19.00
N LEU A 157 18.47 13.97 19.16
CA LEU A 157 17.07 14.39 19.06
C LEU A 157 16.58 15.03 20.36
N ASP A 158 16.07 16.25 20.24
CA ASP A 158 15.32 16.90 21.34
C ASP A 158 13.85 16.45 21.38
N TYR A 159 13.37 15.78 20.33
CA TYR A 159 12.01 15.29 20.20
C TYR A 159 12.01 13.93 19.52
N LEU A 160 11.53 12.89 20.20
CA LEU A 160 11.36 11.55 19.65
C LEU A 160 9.91 11.38 19.17
N PRO A 161 9.62 11.30 17.86
CA PRO A 161 8.30 10.89 17.37
C PRO A 161 7.94 9.49 17.86
N ASP A 162 6.65 9.20 17.96
CA ASP A 162 6.18 7.85 18.28
C ASP A 162 6.83 6.81 17.35
N THR A 163 7.42 5.77 17.92
CA THR A 163 8.16 4.75 17.17
C THR A 163 7.27 3.91 16.26
N SER A 164 5.94 3.96 16.47
CA SER A 164 4.95 3.35 15.58
C SER A 164 4.71 4.14 14.29
N ASP A 165 4.99 5.44 14.27
CA ASP A 165 4.82 6.29 13.10
C ASP A 165 6.00 6.16 12.13
N LEU A 166 5.70 6.16 10.82
CA LEU A 166 6.70 6.06 9.75
C LEU A 166 7.29 7.43 9.40
N TRP A 167 7.77 8.16 10.41
CA TRP A 167 8.35 9.49 10.21
C TRP A 167 9.63 9.43 9.37
N VAL A 168 9.97 10.56 8.75
CA VAL A 168 11.12 10.72 7.87
C VAL A 168 11.87 11.97 8.30
N TYR A 169 13.18 11.85 8.43
CA TYR A 169 14.02 12.99 8.74
C TYR A 169 14.11 13.95 7.55
N ARG A 170 13.88 15.24 7.82
CA ARG A 170 14.02 16.35 6.88
C ARG A 170 14.68 17.52 7.61
N PRO A 171 15.93 17.88 7.30
CA PRO A 171 16.71 18.83 8.11
C PRO A 171 15.98 20.14 8.44
N ASP A 172 15.14 20.64 7.54
CA ASP A 172 14.34 21.87 7.69
C ASP A 172 13.22 21.78 8.75
N GLU A 173 12.82 20.58 9.13
CA GLU A 173 11.77 20.34 10.13
C GLU A 173 12.33 20.18 11.55
N TRP A 174 13.65 20.03 11.69
CA TRP A 174 14.33 19.73 12.95
C TRP A 174 15.18 20.91 13.41
N ASN A 175 15.25 21.09 14.72
CA ASN A 175 16.10 22.10 15.35
C ASN A 175 16.73 21.47 16.59
N ASN A 176 17.57 20.46 16.34
CA ASN A 176 18.25 19.70 17.37
C ASN A 176 19.33 20.56 18.02
N SER A 177 19.39 20.56 19.35
CA SER A 177 20.29 21.42 20.11
C SER A 177 21.76 21.00 19.99
N TRP A 178 21.99 19.70 19.74
CA TRP A 178 23.32 19.10 19.75
C TRP A 178 23.69 18.52 18.39
N THR A 179 24.94 18.79 18.00
CA THR A 179 25.59 18.13 16.86
C THR A 179 26.77 17.32 17.36
N MET A 180 27.12 16.26 16.63
CA MET A 180 28.14 15.30 16.98
C MET A 180 29.04 15.06 15.77
N THR A 181 30.33 15.36 15.92
CA THR A 181 31.35 15.08 14.91
C THR A 181 32.23 13.95 15.40
N CYS A 182 32.41 12.90 14.60
CA CYS A 182 33.12 11.70 15.02
C CYS A 182 34.21 11.28 14.04
N GLU A 183 35.31 10.75 14.57
CA GLU A 183 36.41 10.14 13.85
C GLU A 183 36.42 8.62 14.14
N PRO A 184 36.07 7.79 13.15
CA PRO A 184 36.01 6.35 13.33
C PRO A 184 37.40 5.70 13.20
N THR A 185 37.65 4.70 14.03
CA THR A 185 38.73 3.72 13.87
C THR A 185 38.10 2.37 13.57
N GLU A 186 38.21 1.94 12.31
CA GLU A 186 37.74 0.63 11.87
C GLU A 186 38.43 -0.51 12.61
N SER A 187 37.87 -1.72 12.51
CA SER A 187 38.35 -2.88 13.23
C SER A 187 39.84 -3.13 12.96
N LYS A 188 40.63 -3.09 14.04
CA LYS A 188 42.08 -3.30 13.98
C LYS A 188 42.49 -4.44 14.92
N PRO A 189 43.24 -5.44 14.42
CA PRO A 189 43.79 -6.49 15.27
C PRO A 189 44.89 -5.94 16.18
N VAL A 190 44.98 -6.47 17.39
CA VAL A 190 45.97 -6.10 18.40
C VAL A 190 46.47 -7.35 19.11
N SER A 191 47.74 -7.37 19.52
CA SER A 191 48.29 -8.45 20.32
C SER A 191 48.28 -8.04 21.78
N LEU A 192 47.66 -8.85 22.63
CA LEU A 192 47.52 -8.57 24.07
C LEU A 192 48.12 -9.70 24.91
N TYR A 193 48.78 -9.30 25.98
CA TYR A 193 49.26 -10.17 27.04
C TYR A 193 48.68 -9.64 28.35
N LEU A 194 47.83 -10.45 28.99
CA LEU A 194 47.22 -10.09 30.25
C LEU A 194 48.22 -10.29 31.39
N THR A 195 48.44 -9.26 32.19
CA THR A 195 49.43 -9.29 33.28
C THR A 195 48.83 -9.91 34.54
N SER A 196 49.63 -10.06 35.59
CA SER A 196 49.15 -10.44 36.92
C SER A 196 48.51 -9.27 37.69
N ASP A 197 48.50 -8.04 37.15
CA ASP A 197 47.94 -6.88 37.86
C ASP A 197 46.42 -6.96 37.92
N CYS A 198 45.92 -6.76 39.12
CA CYS A 198 44.55 -6.90 39.54
C CYS A 198 43.94 -5.56 39.98
N ASN A 199 44.76 -4.53 40.14
CA ASN A 199 44.33 -3.26 40.75
C ASN A 199 43.64 -2.35 39.73
N THR A 200 44.01 -2.45 38.46
CA THR A 200 43.52 -1.54 37.41
C THR A 200 43.27 -2.29 36.11
N PHE A 201 42.33 -1.78 35.32
CA PHE A 201 42.06 -2.29 33.99
C PHE A 201 43.27 -2.15 33.07
N THR A 202 43.92 -0.98 33.06
CA THR A 202 45.10 -0.75 32.21
C THR A 202 46.30 -1.57 32.67
N GLY A 203 46.48 -1.78 33.97
CA GLY A 203 47.48 -2.71 34.48
C GLY A 203 47.25 -4.14 34.00
N LYS A 204 46.00 -4.62 34.03
CA LYS A 204 45.65 -5.97 33.59
C LYS A 204 45.87 -6.19 32.09
N PHE A 205 45.39 -5.27 31.26
CA PHE A 205 45.44 -5.37 29.80
C PHE A 205 46.69 -4.75 29.16
N GLY A 206 47.56 -4.16 29.99
CA GLY A 206 48.82 -3.54 29.60
C GLY A 206 48.67 -2.17 28.90
N GLY A 207 49.81 -1.59 28.53
CA GLY A 207 49.88 -0.27 27.89
C GLY A 207 49.19 -0.18 26.52
N ALA A 208 48.85 -1.31 25.89
CA ALA A 208 48.09 -1.31 24.63
C ALA A 208 46.71 -0.64 24.76
N ILE A 209 46.08 -0.70 25.95
CA ILE A 209 44.86 0.06 26.23
C ILE A 209 45.13 1.56 26.17
N GLU A 210 46.24 2.00 26.75
CA GLU A 210 46.59 3.41 26.92
C GLU A 210 47.13 4.04 25.64
N ASP A 211 47.93 3.28 24.88
CA ASP A 211 48.66 3.80 23.72
C ASP A 211 47.86 3.70 22.41
N GLU A 212 47.04 2.65 22.27
CA GLU A 212 46.43 2.29 20.99
C GLU A 212 44.91 2.17 21.06
N ILE A 213 44.38 1.34 21.97
CA ILE A 213 42.97 0.94 21.95
C ILE A 213 42.08 2.06 22.48
N PHE A 214 42.41 2.65 23.64
CA PHE A 214 41.55 3.61 24.33
C PHE A 214 42.34 4.72 25.06
N PRO A 215 43.12 5.55 24.34
CA PRO A 215 43.95 6.60 24.93
C PRO A 215 43.15 7.67 25.68
N ALA A 216 41.86 7.84 25.36
CA ALA A 216 40.96 8.75 26.05
C ALA A 216 40.74 8.37 27.52
N PHE A 217 40.89 7.10 27.89
CA PHE A 217 40.70 6.61 29.25
C PHE A 217 41.58 7.31 30.27
N LEU A 218 42.85 7.56 29.92
CA LEU A 218 43.83 8.21 30.81
C LEU A 218 43.63 9.71 30.96
N ARG A 219 43.04 10.35 29.94
CA ARG A 219 42.90 11.82 29.88
C ARG A 219 41.55 12.30 30.40
N SER A 220 40.67 11.36 30.72
CA SER A 220 39.28 11.60 31.08
C SER A 220 39.07 11.30 32.56
N ASP A 221 38.50 12.25 33.29
CA ASP A 221 38.05 12.02 34.67
C ASP A 221 36.85 11.05 34.74
N TYR A 222 36.26 10.72 33.58
CA TYR A 222 35.04 9.93 33.44
C TYR A 222 35.23 8.72 32.51
N GLY A 223 36.22 7.86 32.81
CA GLY A 223 36.50 6.62 32.06
C GLY A 223 35.89 5.38 32.72
N TYR A 224 35.08 4.62 31.98
CA TYR A 224 34.46 3.38 32.45
C TYR A 224 34.49 2.29 31.38
N TRP A 225 34.38 1.05 31.83
CA TRP A 225 34.30 -0.12 30.97
C TRP A 225 33.35 -1.15 31.57
N GLU A 226 32.77 -1.98 30.72
CA GLU A 226 31.98 -3.15 31.11
C GLU A 226 32.34 -4.31 30.19
N SER A 227 32.17 -5.54 30.68
CA SER A 227 32.50 -6.74 29.90
C SER A 227 31.43 -7.81 29.94
N ALA A 228 31.34 -8.58 28.87
CA ALA A 228 30.57 -9.80 28.77
C ALA A 228 31.41 -10.92 28.18
N ASP A 229 31.26 -12.14 28.71
CA ASP A 229 32.03 -13.29 28.24
C ASP A 229 31.20 -14.54 28.01
N PHE A 230 31.83 -15.45 27.28
CA PHE A 230 31.46 -16.86 27.18
C PHE A 230 32.70 -17.71 27.42
N TYR A 231 32.68 -18.57 28.44
CA TYR A 231 33.84 -19.39 28.83
C TYR A 231 33.63 -20.87 28.52
N VAL A 232 34.72 -21.55 28.15
CA VAL A 232 34.71 -23.01 27.86
C VAL A 232 34.90 -23.81 29.13
N ASN A 233 35.82 -23.35 30.00
CA ASN A 233 36.18 -24.02 31.23
C ASN A 233 36.69 -22.99 32.28
N VAL A 234 37.14 -23.49 33.43
CA VAL A 234 37.63 -22.67 34.55
C VAL A 234 38.89 -21.85 34.25
N THR A 235 39.62 -22.16 33.17
CA THR A 235 40.90 -21.52 32.81
C THR A 235 40.84 -20.66 31.54
N LEU A 236 39.73 -20.70 30.79
CA LEU A 236 39.67 -20.11 29.45
C LEU A 236 38.32 -19.47 29.16
N ILE A 237 38.36 -18.17 28.87
CA ILE A 237 37.28 -17.44 28.24
C ILE A 237 37.39 -17.65 26.74
N LYS A 238 36.35 -18.21 26.12
CA LYS A 238 36.30 -18.44 24.67
C LYS A 238 36.29 -17.12 23.93
N ASP A 239 35.33 -16.27 24.28
CA ASP A 239 35.14 -14.95 23.68
C ASP A 239 34.81 -13.95 24.80
N LEU A 240 35.42 -12.77 24.74
CA LEU A 240 35.23 -11.66 25.67
C LEU A 240 34.96 -10.39 24.87
N LEU A 241 33.83 -9.74 25.15
CA LEU A 241 33.50 -8.41 24.65
C LEU A 241 33.68 -7.40 25.79
N ILE A 242 34.45 -6.34 25.54
CA ILE A 242 34.64 -5.23 26.47
C ILE A 242 34.21 -3.95 25.76
N CYS A 243 33.21 -3.26 26.31
CA CYS A 243 32.82 -1.93 25.86
C CYS A 243 33.42 -0.89 26.81
N MET A 244 33.92 0.20 26.25
CA MET A 244 34.59 1.27 26.97
C MET A 244 34.01 2.62 26.56
N TYR A 245 33.89 3.52 27.54
CA TYR A 245 33.44 4.89 27.34
C TYR A 245 34.28 5.85 28.17
N ALA A 246 34.63 6.99 27.60
CA ALA A 246 35.34 8.07 28.26
C ALA A 246 34.77 9.40 27.78
N ALA A 247 34.63 10.38 28.66
CA ALA A 247 34.17 11.71 28.29
C ALA A 247 34.87 12.82 29.07
N ASN A 248 35.16 13.91 28.39
CA ASN A 248 35.63 15.16 28.98
C ASN A 248 34.64 16.27 28.65
N TYR A 249 34.28 17.06 29.66
CA TYR A 249 33.25 18.08 29.58
C TYR A 249 33.93 19.46 29.70
N SER A 250 33.73 20.32 28.70
CA SER A 250 34.32 21.66 28.68
C SER A 250 33.28 22.74 28.40
N ASP A 251 33.71 24.00 28.49
CA ASP A 251 32.87 25.17 28.20
C ASP A 251 31.60 25.22 29.06
N TRP A 252 31.79 25.20 30.38
CA TRP A 252 30.71 25.31 31.35
C TRP A 252 30.00 26.66 31.24
N ASP A 253 28.69 26.61 31.06
CA ASP A 253 27.81 27.77 30.95
C ASP A 253 26.76 27.72 32.07
N GLU A 254 26.90 28.61 33.06
CA GLU A 254 25.93 28.75 34.16
C GLU A 254 24.66 29.50 33.73
N SER A 255 24.73 30.27 32.64
CA SER A 255 23.62 31.10 32.19
C SER A 255 22.59 30.33 31.37
N SER A 256 22.99 29.19 30.81
CA SER A 256 22.14 28.40 29.92
C SER A 256 21.08 27.59 30.63
N SER A 257 21.24 27.23 31.91
CA SER A 257 20.32 26.36 32.65
C SER A 257 20.46 26.57 34.16
N PRO A 258 19.39 26.39 34.97
CA PRO A 258 19.49 26.37 36.44
C PRO A 258 20.49 25.33 36.97
N LEU A 259 20.78 24.29 36.18
CA LEU A 259 21.74 23.22 36.51
C LEU A 259 23.11 23.44 35.84
N GLY A 260 23.29 24.52 35.09
CA GLY A 260 24.40 24.73 34.17
C GLY A 260 24.44 23.73 33.01
N THR A 261 25.29 23.99 32.01
CA THR A 261 25.43 23.12 30.84
C THR A 261 26.86 23.17 30.33
N TYR A 262 27.47 22.01 30.08
CA TYR A 262 28.74 21.98 29.34
C TYR A 262 28.43 22.08 27.85
N ARG A 263 28.98 23.09 27.17
CA ARG A 263 28.65 23.29 25.74
C ARG A 263 29.37 22.31 24.82
N THR A 264 30.41 21.65 25.32
CA THR A 264 31.21 20.69 24.55
C THR A 264 31.47 19.42 25.38
N VAL A 265 31.21 18.27 24.78
CA VAL A 265 31.54 16.94 25.32
C VAL A 265 32.47 16.25 24.33
N SER A 266 33.71 16.00 24.74
CA SER A 266 34.66 15.20 23.97
C SER A 266 34.65 13.78 24.52
N MET A 267 34.15 12.83 23.74
CA MET A 267 33.97 11.45 24.19
C MET A 267 34.64 10.44 23.26
N SER A 268 34.97 9.29 23.80
CA SER A 268 35.49 8.15 23.06
C SER A 268 34.72 6.91 23.46
N MET A 269 34.37 6.09 22.47
CA MET A 269 33.71 4.81 22.65
C MET A 269 34.54 3.74 21.96
N ALA A 270 34.81 2.63 22.63
CA ALA A 270 35.53 1.51 22.04
C ALA A 270 34.86 0.18 22.38
N ALA A 271 34.94 -0.76 21.45
CA ALA A 271 34.62 -2.16 21.67
C ALA A 271 35.87 -3.00 21.40
N LEU A 272 36.29 -3.78 22.39
CA LEU A 272 37.41 -4.70 22.32
C LEU A 272 36.87 -6.12 22.38
N HIS A 273 37.17 -6.91 21.36
CA HIS A 273 36.84 -8.32 21.28
C HIS A 273 38.10 -9.17 21.45
N LEU A 274 38.08 -10.12 22.38
CA LEU A 274 39.16 -11.07 22.63
C LEU A 274 38.64 -12.49 22.43
N HIS A 275 39.45 -13.31 21.79
CA HIS A 275 39.23 -14.74 21.62
C HIS A 275 40.34 -15.52 22.32
N HIS A 276 39.97 -16.58 23.03
CA HIS A 276 40.84 -17.38 23.88
C HIS A 276 41.62 -16.53 24.90
N ALA A 277 40.89 -15.81 25.76
CA ALA A 277 41.50 -15.05 26.86
C ALA A 277 41.67 -15.95 28.10
N PRO A 278 42.81 -15.87 28.81
CA PRO A 278 42.99 -16.58 30.08
C PRO A 278 41.90 -16.21 31.09
N LYS A 279 41.38 -17.19 31.82
CA LYS A 279 40.43 -17.01 32.93
C LYS A 279 41.11 -17.34 34.26
N ASN A 280 40.75 -16.62 35.31
CA ASN A 280 41.08 -16.94 36.67
C ASN A 280 39.80 -17.25 37.47
N ASP A 281 39.58 -18.53 37.80
CA ASP A 281 38.38 -18.98 38.55
C ASP A 281 38.49 -18.72 40.06
N SER A 282 39.65 -18.28 40.56
CA SER A 282 39.83 -18.03 42.00
C SER A 282 39.26 -16.68 42.45
N ASP A 283 38.93 -15.80 41.50
CA ASP A 283 38.44 -14.45 41.77
C ASP A 283 37.46 -14.00 40.69
N ASP A 284 36.19 -13.89 41.04
CA ASP A 284 35.15 -13.44 40.11
C ASP A 284 35.13 -11.91 39.92
N TYR A 285 35.90 -11.16 40.71
CA TYR A 285 35.95 -9.71 40.62
C TYR A 285 36.83 -9.27 39.45
N ALA A 286 36.30 -8.37 38.61
CA ALA A 286 37.07 -7.81 37.51
C ALA A 286 37.99 -6.67 38.03
N PRO A 287 39.25 -6.58 37.59
CA PRO A 287 39.87 -7.30 36.47
C PRO A 287 40.53 -8.64 36.82
N CYS A 288 40.53 -9.07 38.09
CA CYS A 288 41.19 -10.31 38.56
C CYS A 288 40.63 -11.60 37.96
N ARG A 289 39.36 -11.60 37.53
CA ARG A 289 38.74 -12.73 36.83
C ARG A 289 39.40 -13.09 35.51
N PHE A 290 40.13 -12.16 34.91
CA PHE A 290 40.94 -12.45 33.73
C PHE A 290 42.26 -13.07 34.21
N GLY A 291 42.68 -14.19 33.64
CA GLY A 291 43.93 -14.86 33.98
C GLY A 291 45.15 -14.09 33.47
N GLU A 292 46.34 -14.48 33.91
CA GLU A 292 47.59 -14.01 33.29
C GLU A 292 47.91 -14.85 32.04
N GLY A 293 48.41 -14.21 30.98
CA GLY A 293 48.92 -14.92 29.81
C GLY A 293 48.56 -14.26 28.48
N PRO A 294 49.00 -14.87 27.37
CA PRO A 294 48.70 -14.37 26.03
C PRO A 294 47.22 -14.53 25.69
N VAL A 295 46.64 -13.54 25.02
CA VAL A 295 45.32 -13.65 24.39
C VAL A 295 45.50 -14.27 23.00
N GLY A 296 44.68 -15.26 22.64
CA GLY A 296 44.79 -15.96 21.36
C GLY A 296 44.64 -15.02 20.15
N SER A 297 43.60 -14.20 20.14
CA SER A 297 43.48 -13.08 19.19
C SER A 297 42.63 -11.96 19.77
N ALA A 298 42.94 -10.72 19.42
CA ALA A 298 42.19 -9.55 19.86
C ALA A 298 42.00 -8.55 18.72
N SER A 299 40.87 -7.85 18.73
CA SER A 299 40.58 -6.77 17.78
C SER A 299 39.74 -5.70 18.46
N TYR A 300 39.92 -4.44 18.08
CA TYR A 300 39.13 -3.35 18.61
C TYR A 300 38.57 -2.45 17.52
N THR A 301 37.44 -1.83 17.82
CA THR A 301 36.89 -0.68 17.10
C THR A 301 36.78 0.48 18.06
N ARG A 302 36.92 1.70 17.53
CA ARG A 302 36.80 2.92 18.32
C ARG A 302 36.11 4.02 17.52
N VAL A 303 35.41 4.90 18.20
CA VAL A 303 34.96 6.16 17.63
C VAL A 303 35.20 7.28 18.63
N ASP A 304 35.90 8.32 18.18
CA ASP A 304 36.19 9.51 18.96
C ASP A 304 35.26 10.64 18.50
N CYS A 305 34.43 11.17 19.39
CA CYS A 305 33.38 12.12 19.05
C CYS A 305 33.51 13.43 19.85
N THR A 306 33.17 14.54 19.22
CA THR A 306 32.92 15.82 19.88
C THR A 306 31.46 16.21 19.69
N VAL A 307 30.72 16.28 20.79
CA VAL A 307 29.32 16.73 20.85
C VAL A 307 29.30 18.20 21.26
N LYS A 308 28.68 19.05 20.46
CA LYS A 308 28.62 20.50 20.68
C LYS A 308 27.19 21.00 20.70
N LEU A 309 26.91 21.85 21.68
CA LEU A 309 25.68 22.62 21.75
C LEU A 309 25.73 23.73 20.69
N THR A 310 24.96 23.58 19.63
CA THR A 310 25.02 24.48 18.45
C THR A 310 24.06 25.66 18.56
N ASN A 311 22.99 25.51 19.33
CA ASN A 311 21.99 26.57 19.46
C ASN A 311 22.26 27.41 20.72
N GLY A 312 22.73 28.65 20.52
CA GLY A 312 23.01 29.58 21.61
C GLY A 312 21.78 30.17 22.29
N HIS A 313 20.58 29.96 21.75
CA HIS A 313 19.31 30.38 22.34
C HIS A 313 18.36 29.17 22.43
N ILE A 314 18.52 28.39 23.50
CA ILE A 314 17.59 27.32 23.85
C ILE A 314 16.37 27.98 24.53
N GLN A 315 15.16 27.78 23.98
CA GLN A 315 13.94 28.38 24.54
C GLN A 315 13.61 27.86 25.94
N ASP A 316 13.82 26.57 26.17
CA ASP A 316 13.68 25.94 27.48
C ASP A 316 14.82 24.93 27.68
N PRO A 317 15.85 25.28 28.46
CA PRO A 317 17.03 24.45 28.62
C PRO A 317 16.77 23.15 29.37
N THR A 318 15.59 22.99 29.96
CA THR A 318 15.19 21.75 30.65
C THR A 318 14.80 20.65 29.67
N TRP A 319 14.38 21.01 28.45
CA TRP A 319 13.78 20.09 27.46
C TRP A 319 14.58 20.04 26.16
N ILE A 320 15.81 19.57 26.32
CA ILE A 320 16.75 19.27 25.24
C ILE A 320 17.44 17.95 25.57
N ALA A 321 18.08 17.34 24.58
CA ALA A 321 18.93 16.18 24.82
C ALA A 321 20.02 16.50 25.87
N PHE A 322 20.40 15.49 26.64
CA PHE A 322 21.26 15.63 27.82
C PHE A 322 22.56 14.78 27.71
N PRO A 323 23.45 15.07 26.74
CA PRO A 323 24.71 14.36 26.58
C PRO A 323 25.81 14.82 27.56
N ASP A 324 25.70 16.01 28.16
CA ASP A 324 26.66 16.56 29.14
C ASP A 324 26.45 16.01 30.56
N ILE A 325 25.94 14.79 30.63
CA ILE A 325 25.71 14.08 31.86
C ILE A 325 27.00 13.39 32.34
N LYS A 326 27.38 13.63 33.58
CA LYS A 326 28.60 13.07 34.21
C LYS A 326 28.48 11.58 34.59
N ASP A 327 27.27 11.03 34.51
CA ASP A 327 27.00 9.61 34.72
C ASP A 327 27.34 8.83 33.43
N VAL A 328 28.56 8.28 33.42
CA VAL A 328 29.15 7.64 32.24
C VAL A 328 29.26 6.12 32.36
N PHE A 329 29.07 5.56 33.57
CA PHE A 329 29.25 4.13 33.83
C PHE A 329 28.17 3.26 33.17
N ASN A 330 26.96 3.83 32.99
CA ASN A 330 25.83 3.11 32.41
C ASN A 330 25.94 2.92 30.89
N ILE A 331 26.79 3.69 30.20
CA ILE A 331 26.91 3.63 28.74
C ILE A 331 27.59 2.32 28.30
N PRO A 332 28.78 1.94 28.82
CA PRO A 332 29.37 0.63 28.55
C PRO A 332 28.45 -0.54 28.91
N SER A 333 27.77 -0.44 30.05
CA SER A 333 26.84 -1.48 30.52
C SER A 333 25.65 -1.66 29.57
N ALA A 334 25.06 -0.56 29.11
CA ALA A 334 24.01 -0.58 28.10
C ALA A 334 24.50 -1.13 26.75
N MET A 335 25.71 -0.76 26.31
CA MET A 335 26.31 -1.30 25.09
C MET A 335 26.47 -2.81 25.17
N VAL A 336 27.09 -3.32 26.24
CA VAL A 336 27.23 -4.75 26.48
C VAL A 336 25.85 -5.42 26.48
N GLY A 337 24.90 -4.90 27.26
CA GLY A 337 23.54 -5.45 27.33
C GLY A 337 22.79 -5.49 25.99
N ASN A 338 23.07 -4.56 25.08
CA ASN A 338 22.46 -4.51 23.75
C ASN A 338 23.04 -5.56 22.78
N TYR A 339 24.35 -5.81 22.84
CA TYR A 339 25.02 -6.73 21.91
C TYR A 339 25.22 -8.15 22.47
N PHE A 340 25.04 -8.35 23.79
CA PHE A 340 25.39 -9.60 24.48
C PHE A 340 24.67 -10.83 23.94
N THR A 341 23.36 -10.76 23.67
CA THR A 341 22.60 -11.93 23.21
C THR A 341 23.15 -12.47 21.89
N ARG A 342 23.34 -11.60 20.89
CA ARG A 342 23.91 -11.97 19.59
C ARG A 342 25.33 -12.50 19.76
N PHE A 343 26.17 -11.78 20.49
CA PHE A 343 27.56 -12.17 20.76
C PHE A 343 27.64 -13.57 21.37
N LYS A 344 26.79 -13.87 22.34
CA LYS A 344 26.76 -15.18 23.01
C LYS A 344 26.24 -16.28 22.10
N GLU A 345 25.22 -16.01 21.28
CA GLU A 345 24.72 -16.96 20.28
C GLU A 345 25.80 -17.32 19.25
N GLU A 346 26.49 -16.32 18.69
CA GLU A 346 27.60 -16.51 17.74
C GLU A 346 28.74 -17.33 18.38
N SER A 347 29.13 -16.97 19.61
CA SER A 347 30.16 -17.69 20.36
C SER A 347 29.74 -19.14 20.66
N MET A 348 28.48 -19.40 21.06
CA MET A 348 28.00 -20.76 21.32
C MET A 348 27.92 -21.63 20.06
N ALA A 349 27.65 -21.02 18.91
CA ALA A 349 27.53 -21.69 17.62
C ALA A 349 28.87 -22.00 16.92
N ASP A 350 30.00 -21.55 17.50
CA ASP A 350 31.31 -21.56 16.82
C ASP A 350 31.32 -20.72 15.52
N ASP A 351 30.45 -19.70 15.45
CA ASP A 351 30.37 -18.78 14.31
C ASP A 351 31.39 -17.63 14.46
N GLU A 352 31.67 -16.92 13.37
CA GLU A 352 32.48 -15.70 13.40
C GLU A 352 31.75 -14.59 14.19
N ILE A 353 32.39 -14.06 15.23
CA ILE A 353 31.81 -13.00 16.07
C ILE A 353 31.64 -11.72 15.26
N THR A 354 30.42 -11.19 15.20
CA THR A 354 30.14 -9.92 14.52
C THR A 354 30.72 -8.76 15.31
N ILE A 355 31.80 -8.19 14.78
CA ILE A 355 32.47 -7.01 15.36
C ILE A 355 31.55 -5.79 15.32
N ILE A 356 31.45 -5.06 16.44
CA ILE A 356 30.66 -3.83 16.53
C ILE A 356 31.38 -2.73 15.73
N SER A 357 30.76 -2.24 14.66
CA SER A 357 31.38 -1.19 13.83
C SER A 357 31.42 0.16 14.56
N PRO A 358 32.33 1.08 14.18
CA PRO A 358 32.34 2.45 14.74
C PRO A 358 31.01 3.18 14.56
N ARG A 359 30.33 2.93 13.44
CA ARG A 359 28.99 3.46 13.16
C ARG A 359 27.93 2.90 14.12
N ASP A 360 28.03 1.62 14.46
CA ASP A 360 27.11 0.99 15.41
C ASP A 360 27.31 1.52 16.83
N LEU A 361 28.57 1.75 17.25
CA LEU A 361 28.88 2.41 18.53
C LEU A 361 28.24 3.81 18.60
N GLN A 362 28.43 4.61 17.55
CA GLN A 362 27.85 5.95 17.45
C GLN A 362 26.31 5.93 17.42
N ARG A 363 25.72 5.02 16.63
CA ARG A 363 24.26 4.88 16.54
C ARG A 363 23.67 4.43 17.86
N PHE A 364 24.30 3.45 18.53
CA PHE A 364 23.83 2.98 19.82
C PHE A 364 23.90 4.08 20.88
N TYR A 365 24.98 4.86 20.95
CA TYR A 365 25.07 6.01 21.85
C TYR A 365 23.93 7.00 21.61
N GLN A 366 23.66 7.35 20.35
CA GLN A 366 22.54 8.22 19.99
C GLN A 366 21.19 7.62 20.45
N THR A 367 20.96 6.34 20.20
CA THR A 367 19.75 5.61 20.66
C THR A 367 19.64 5.63 22.19
N TYR A 368 20.72 5.34 22.90
CA TYR A 368 20.78 5.34 24.35
C TYR A 368 20.43 6.72 24.92
N MET A 369 21.05 7.78 24.40
CA MET A 369 20.78 9.15 24.86
C MET A 369 19.32 9.55 24.62
N ILE A 370 18.79 9.32 23.42
CA ILE A 370 17.40 9.67 23.09
C ILE A 370 16.40 8.94 23.98
N THR A 371 16.62 7.65 24.20
CA THR A 371 15.71 6.84 25.01
C THR A 371 15.80 7.21 26.49
N LYS A 372 17.01 7.42 27.01
CA LYS A 372 17.24 7.91 28.37
C LYS A 372 16.54 9.25 28.60
N ASP A 373 16.71 10.19 27.68
CA ASP A 373 16.22 11.56 27.83
C ASP A 373 14.70 11.68 27.69
N THR A 374 14.02 10.66 27.17
CA THR A 374 12.56 10.67 26.96
C THR A 374 11.80 9.87 28.02
N GLN A 375 12.48 9.37 29.06
CA GLN A 375 11.89 8.55 30.13
C GLN A 375 10.80 9.28 30.93
N LEU A 376 10.95 10.56 31.22
CA LEU A 376 9.95 11.37 31.93
C LEU A 376 8.63 11.56 31.15
N LYS A 377 8.55 11.07 29.90
CA LYS A 377 7.36 11.07 29.03
C LYS A 377 6.64 12.42 29.02
N ARG A 378 7.24 13.43 28.40
CA ARG A 378 6.56 14.70 28.10
C ARG A 378 5.96 14.67 26.69
N PRO A 379 4.67 14.33 26.52
CA PRO A 379 4.08 14.24 25.20
C PRO A 379 3.91 15.62 24.58
N ILE A 380 4.32 15.76 23.32
CA ILE A 380 4.06 16.93 22.49
C ILE A 380 3.68 16.50 21.08
N LYS A 381 2.95 17.37 20.38
CA LYS A 381 2.66 17.20 18.96
C LYS A 381 3.54 18.14 18.13
N ARG A 382 4.24 17.59 17.14
CA ARG A 382 5.02 18.38 16.18
C ARG A 382 4.61 18.01 14.76
N LYS A 383 4.62 19.01 13.86
CA LYS A 383 4.46 18.76 12.43
C LYS A 383 5.77 18.22 11.89
N VAL A 384 5.77 16.95 11.50
CA VAL A 384 6.93 16.27 10.89
C VAL A 384 6.47 15.48 9.68
N SER A 385 7.40 15.21 8.78
CA SER A 385 7.20 14.40 7.60
C SER A 385 7.01 12.93 7.96
N VAL A 386 5.93 12.32 7.47
CA VAL A 386 5.58 10.90 7.64
C VAL A 386 5.34 10.25 6.29
N LYS A 387 5.85 9.02 6.12
CA LYS A 387 5.52 8.13 5.00
C LYS A 387 4.13 7.56 5.23
N VAL A 388 3.14 8.09 4.54
CA VAL A 388 1.79 7.54 4.52
C VAL A 388 1.58 6.69 3.28
N VAL A 389 0.82 5.62 3.43
CA VAL A 389 0.37 4.81 2.29
C VAL A 389 -0.69 5.62 1.54
N ALA A 390 -0.51 5.76 0.23
CA ALA A 390 -1.48 6.40 -0.66
C ALA A 390 -1.76 5.51 -1.87
N VAL A 391 -2.96 5.64 -2.43
CA VAL A 391 -3.34 4.95 -3.66
C VAL A 391 -2.99 5.81 -4.86
N GLN A 392 -2.31 5.22 -5.83
CA GLN A 392 -2.06 5.82 -7.14
C GLN A 392 -2.96 5.19 -8.20
N LEU A 393 -3.47 6.03 -9.10
CA LEU A 393 -4.27 5.66 -10.26
C LEU A 393 -3.47 5.91 -11.54
N SER A 394 -3.54 4.99 -12.50
CA SER A 394 -2.85 5.12 -13.78
C SER A 394 -3.41 6.29 -14.60
N THR A 395 -2.54 7.21 -15.05
CA THR A 395 -2.98 8.35 -15.86
C THR A 395 -3.54 7.89 -17.22
N GLY A 396 -3.02 6.78 -17.76
CA GLY A 396 -3.55 6.18 -18.99
C GLY A 396 -4.96 5.63 -18.82
N PHE A 397 -5.24 4.99 -17.68
CA PHE A 397 -6.60 4.56 -17.34
C PHE A 397 -7.56 5.75 -17.25
N ILE A 398 -7.17 6.82 -16.56
CA ILE A 398 -7.98 8.04 -16.47
C ILE A 398 -8.29 8.57 -17.87
N ALA A 399 -7.29 8.72 -18.74
CA ALA A 399 -7.46 9.25 -20.09
C ALA A 399 -8.45 8.44 -20.94
N VAL A 400 -8.34 7.10 -20.96
CA VAL A 400 -9.24 6.22 -21.72
C VAL A 400 -10.68 6.34 -21.23
N PHE A 401 -10.90 6.32 -19.92
CA PHE A 401 -12.26 6.42 -19.38
C PHE A 401 -12.85 7.82 -19.47
N THR A 402 -12.04 8.88 -19.44
CA THR A 402 -12.49 10.23 -19.75
C THR A 402 -12.92 10.36 -21.21
N LEU A 403 -12.18 9.78 -22.15
CA LEU A 403 -12.58 9.75 -23.57
C LEU A 403 -13.89 8.98 -23.78
N LEU A 404 -14.07 7.83 -23.11
CA LEU A 404 -15.33 7.08 -23.13
C LEU A 404 -16.50 7.90 -22.56
N ALA A 405 -16.29 8.59 -21.43
CA ALA A 405 -17.30 9.45 -20.84
C ALA A 405 -17.68 10.62 -21.77
N LEU A 406 -16.70 11.26 -22.42
CA LEU A 406 -16.95 12.30 -23.42
C LEU A 406 -17.76 11.76 -24.61
N PHE A 407 -17.41 10.57 -25.10
CA PHE A 407 -18.16 9.90 -26.16
C PHE A 407 -19.62 9.64 -25.75
N VAL A 408 -19.86 9.16 -24.52
CA VAL A 408 -21.20 8.98 -23.96
C VAL A 408 -21.97 10.30 -23.90
N CYS A 409 -21.35 11.38 -23.43
CA CYS A 409 -22.01 12.69 -23.35
C CYS A 409 -22.38 13.23 -24.74
N VAL A 410 -21.46 13.17 -25.71
CA VAL A 410 -21.71 13.65 -27.08
C VAL A 410 -22.72 12.77 -27.81
N GLY A 411 -22.58 11.45 -27.74
CA GLY A 411 -23.51 10.51 -28.35
C GLY A 411 -24.90 10.59 -27.73
N GLY A 412 -24.99 10.67 -26.40
CA GLY A 412 -26.24 10.84 -25.68
C GLY A 412 -26.93 12.15 -26.02
N GLY A 413 -26.18 13.26 -26.04
CA GLY A 413 -26.69 14.58 -26.42
C GLY A 413 -27.19 14.64 -27.86
N THR A 414 -26.43 14.08 -28.82
CA THR A 414 -26.84 14.04 -30.23
C THR A 414 -28.06 13.14 -30.47
N TYR A 415 -28.15 12.01 -29.77
CA TYR A 415 -29.32 11.14 -29.80
C TYR A 415 -30.55 11.81 -29.18
N GLY A 416 -30.39 12.47 -28.03
CA GLY A 416 -31.45 13.24 -27.38
C GLY A 416 -31.98 14.35 -28.28
N LEU A 417 -31.10 15.19 -28.83
CA LEU A 417 -31.47 16.26 -29.76
C LEU A 417 -32.19 15.72 -31.00
N PHE A 418 -31.76 14.56 -31.49
CA PHE A 418 -32.41 13.89 -32.60
C PHE A 418 -33.84 13.43 -32.27
N LEU A 419 -34.05 12.81 -31.10
CA LEU A 419 -35.38 12.43 -30.63
C LEU A 419 -36.30 13.65 -30.47
N PHE A 420 -35.78 14.75 -29.92
CA PHE A 420 -36.55 15.99 -29.77
C PHE A 420 -36.96 16.57 -31.13
N ARG A 421 -36.06 16.58 -32.11
CA ARG A 421 -36.31 17.21 -33.42
C ARG A 421 -37.21 16.38 -34.34
N HIS A 422 -37.22 15.05 -34.20
CA HIS A 422 -37.94 14.13 -35.08
C HIS A 422 -38.94 13.24 -34.34
N ARG A 423 -39.53 13.76 -33.26
CA ARG A 423 -40.41 13.01 -32.36
C ARG A 423 -41.59 12.35 -33.09
N GLU A 424 -42.31 13.11 -33.92
CA GLU A 424 -43.49 12.62 -34.63
C GLU A 424 -43.15 11.53 -35.67
N THR A 425 -42.01 11.68 -36.33
CA THR A 425 -41.55 10.68 -37.32
C THR A 425 -41.05 9.40 -36.62
N MET A 426 -40.59 9.52 -35.38
CA MET A 426 -40.05 8.41 -34.59
C MET A 426 -41.09 7.50 -33.95
N GLU A 427 -42.32 7.95 -33.76
CA GLU A 427 -43.41 7.09 -33.29
C GLU A 427 -43.75 5.99 -34.30
N SER A 428 -43.49 6.23 -35.59
CA SER A 428 -43.74 5.26 -36.66
C SER A 428 -42.64 4.21 -36.84
N VAL A 429 -41.44 4.45 -36.31
CA VAL A 429 -40.28 3.57 -36.51
C VAL A 429 -40.12 2.67 -35.28
N PRO A 430 -40.11 1.33 -35.45
CA PRO A 430 -39.93 0.40 -34.32
C PRO A 430 -38.61 0.66 -33.59
N GLN A 431 -38.70 0.94 -32.29
CA GLN A 431 -37.58 1.36 -31.44
C GLN A 431 -36.94 0.19 -30.71
N SER A 432 -37.66 -0.92 -30.56
CA SER A 432 -37.21 -2.13 -29.89
C SER A 432 -37.41 -3.36 -30.76
N LYS A 433 -36.66 -4.44 -30.45
CA LYS A 433 -36.90 -5.75 -31.09
C LYS A 433 -38.30 -6.29 -30.80
N LEU A 434 -38.85 -5.93 -29.64
CA LEU A 434 -40.21 -6.27 -29.28
C LEU A 434 -41.20 -5.56 -30.21
N ASP A 435 -40.96 -4.29 -30.55
CA ASP A 435 -41.78 -3.54 -31.50
C ASP A 435 -41.73 -4.18 -32.89
N TRP A 436 -40.55 -4.64 -33.33
CA TRP A 436 -40.41 -5.39 -34.58
C TRP A 436 -41.19 -6.70 -34.57
N LEU A 437 -41.15 -7.43 -33.46
CA LEU A 437 -41.85 -8.70 -33.30
C LEU A 437 -43.37 -8.48 -33.23
N LEU A 438 -43.81 -7.41 -32.59
CA LEU A 438 -45.20 -6.99 -32.49
C LEU A 438 -45.74 -6.54 -33.85
N GLN A 439 -45.00 -5.71 -34.60
CA GLN A 439 -45.35 -5.34 -35.97
C GLN A 439 -45.42 -6.56 -36.88
N TYR A 440 -44.48 -7.50 -36.76
CA TYR A 440 -44.52 -8.75 -37.54
C TYR A 440 -45.76 -9.59 -37.22
N ILE A 441 -46.11 -9.75 -35.93
CA ILE A 441 -47.31 -10.48 -35.51
C ILE A 441 -48.58 -9.78 -36.00
N MET A 442 -48.67 -8.46 -35.84
CA MET A 442 -49.83 -7.66 -36.28
C MET A 442 -49.98 -7.62 -37.81
N SER A 443 -48.88 -7.69 -38.55
CA SER A 443 -48.87 -7.72 -40.02
C SER A 443 -49.22 -9.07 -40.63
N ARG A 444 -49.33 -10.13 -39.81
CA ARG A 444 -49.69 -11.47 -40.30
C ARG A 444 -51.21 -11.53 -40.45
N PRO A 445 -51.77 -11.58 -41.69
CA PRO A 445 -53.21 -11.71 -41.86
C PRO A 445 -53.67 -13.01 -41.19
N PRO A 446 -54.87 -13.04 -40.55
CA PRO A 446 -55.43 -14.28 -40.06
C PRO A 446 -55.58 -15.21 -41.26
N ASP A 447 -54.94 -16.38 -41.20
CA ASP A 447 -55.16 -17.45 -42.18
C ASP A 447 -56.67 -17.68 -42.24
N THR A 448 -57.29 -17.34 -43.37
CA THR A 448 -58.67 -17.67 -43.66
C THR A 448 -58.72 -19.18 -43.88
N SER A 449 -58.79 -19.92 -42.78
CA SER A 449 -59.07 -21.35 -42.81
C SER A 449 -60.46 -21.52 -43.41
N SER A 450 -60.50 -22.02 -44.64
CA SER A 450 -61.69 -22.51 -45.31
C SER A 450 -62.42 -23.48 -44.38
N VAL A 451 -63.65 -23.12 -44.04
CA VAL A 451 -64.66 -24.04 -43.54
C VAL A 451 -64.86 -25.10 -44.61
N ASP A 452 -64.54 -26.35 -44.32
CA ASP A 452 -65.25 -27.47 -44.93
C ASP A 452 -65.43 -28.61 -43.91
N SER A 453 -66.70 -28.88 -43.69
CA SER A 453 -67.27 -29.80 -42.71
C SER A 453 -67.50 -31.17 -43.33
N ARG A 454 -66.94 -32.24 -42.72
CA ARG A 454 -67.55 -33.58 -42.52
C ARG A 454 -66.52 -34.55 -41.90
N GLY A 455 -66.85 -35.13 -40.74
CA GLY A 455 -66.14 -36.29 -40.16
C GLY A 455 -66.54 -37.61 -40.85
N PRO A 456 -66.23 -38.82 -40.31
CA PRO A 456 -65.57 -39.13 -39.03
C PRO A 456 -64.34 -40.08 -39.14
N MET A 457 -63.69 -40.30 -37.98
CA MET A 457 -62.58 -41.26 -37.75
C MET A 457 -62.92 -42.74 -38.08
N PRO A 458 -61.92 -43.59 -38.37
CA PRO A 458 -61.44 -44.51 -37.31
C PRO A 458 -59.92 -44.78 -37.24
N SER A 459 -59.48 -44.90 -35.98
CA SER A 459 -58.41 -45.67 -35.30
C SER A 459 -57.23 -46.39 -35.99
N MET A 460 -56.10 -46.28 -35.26
CA MET A 460 -55.05 -47.27 -34.92
C MET A 460 -53.80 -47.48 -35.81
N VAL A 461 -52.66 -47.06 -35.22
CA VAL A 461 -51.38 -47.77 -35.00
C VAL A 461 -50.70 -48.47 -36.18
N SER A 462 -49.56 -47.93 -36.65
CA SER A 462 -48.22 -48.46 -36.30
C SER A 462 -47.11 -47.63 -36.96
N ALA A 463 -45.98 -47.60 -36.28
CA ALA A 463 -44.80 -46.80 -36.54
C ALA A 463 -44.08 -47.16 -37.86
N THR A 464 -43.48 -46.16 -38.51
CA THR A 464 -42.05 -46.19 -38.90
C THR A 464 -41.62 -44.83 -39.48
N GLY A 465 -40.49 -44.34 -38.96
CA GLY A 465 -39.46 -43.66 -39.75
C GLY A 465 -39.82 -42.35 -40.44
N GLY A 466 -39.61 -41.23 -39.75
CA GLY A 466 -39.51 -39.94 -40.43
C GLY A 466 -39.55 -38.74 -39.49
N LYS A 467 -38.53 -38.57 -38.64
CA LYS A 467 -38.24 -37.25 -38.08
C LYS A 467 -37.93 -36.33 -39.26
N LYS A 468 -38.95 -35.62 -39.79
CA LYS A 468 -38.73 -34.41 -40.58
C LYS A 468 -38.08 -33.42 -39.63
N SER A 469 -36.75 -33.36 -39.70
CA SER A 469 -35.98 -32.34 -39.02
C SER A 469 -36.58 -30.99 -39.38
N TRP A 470 -36.97 -30.21 -38.39
CA TRP A 470 -37.16 -28.77 -38.50
C TRP A 470 -35.80 -28.06 -38.73
N GLN A 471 -34.97 -28.59 -39.63
CA GLN A 471 -33.88 -27.83 -40.23
C GLN A 471 -34.50 -26.94 -41.31
N VAL A 472 -35.19 -25.89 -40.87
CA VAL A 472 -35.33 -24.69 -41.70
C VAL A 472 -33.91 -24.20 -41.94
N LYS A 473 -33.32 -24.55 -43.10
CA LYS A 473 -31.95 -24.20 -43.49
C LYS A 473 -31.69 -22.73 -43.14
N SER A 474 -30.66 -22.46 -42.33
CA SER A 474 -30.21 -21.11 -41.97
C SER A 474 -30.06 -20.19 -43.18
N GLY A 475 -29.70 -20.75 -44.35
CA GLY A 475 -29.66 -20.03 -45.63
C GLY A 475 -30.99 -19.42 -46.09
N ARG A 476 -32.13 -20.07 -45.81
CA ARG A 476 -33.46 -19.53 -46.15
C ARG A 476 -33.82 -18.36 -45.23
N ARG A 477 -33.55 -18.48 -43.91
CA ARG A 477 -33.75 -17.39 -42.95
C ARG A 477 -32.82 -16.20 -43.24
N ARG A 478 -31.58 -16.46 -43.65
CA ARG A 478 -30.61 -15.44 -44.09
C ARG A 478 -31.12 -14.66 -45.31
N ALA A 479 -31.51 -15.37 -46.38
CA ALA A 479 -32.00 -14.72 -47.59
C ALA A 479 -33.22 -13.83 -47.28
N HIS A 480 -34.15 -14.31 -46.46
CA HIS A 480 -35.29 -13.50 -46.01
C HIS A 480 -34.87 -12.26 -45.23
N PHE A 481 -33.88 -12.35 -44.32
CA PHE A 481 -33.38 -11.20 -43.56
C PHE A 481 -32.69 -10.16 -44.45
N GLU A 482 -31.87 -10.58 -45.41
CA GLU A 482 -31.13 -9.69 -46.31
C GLU A 482 -32.05 -8.99 -47.33
N THR A 483 -33.09 -9.68 -47.80
CA THR A 483 -34.08 -9.10 -48.72
C THR A 483 -35.18 -8.31 -48.02
N ALA A 484 -35.23 -8.32 -46.68
CA ALA A 484 -36.28 -7.63 -45.95
C ALA A 484 -36.01 -6.13 -45.88
N VAL A 485 -37.05 -5.38 -46.20
CA VAL A 485 -36.99 -3.95 -46.46
C VAL A 485 -38.10 -3.26 -45.69
N TYR A 486 -37.75 -2.16 -45.01
CA TYR A 486 -38.71 -1.29 -44.37
C TYR A 486 -39.11 -0.15 -45.32
N GLY A 487 -40.41 -0.02 -45.58
CA GLY A 487 -41.00 1.07 -46.36
C GLY A 487 -42.14 1.72 -45.58
N THR A 488 -42.14 3.05 -45.52
CA THR A 488 -43.18 3.85 -44.81
C THR A 488 -44.48 3.99 -45.61
N THR A 489 -44.51 3.51 -46.86
CA THR A 489 -45.71 3.48 -47.71
C THR A 489 -46.46 2.17 -47.49
N TRP A 490 -47.13 2.05 -46.34
CA TRP A 490 -48.15 1.03 -46.17
C TRP A 490 -49.53 1.70 -46.26
N THR A 491 -50.13 1.64 -47.44
CA THR A 491 -51.56 1.91 -47.66
C THR A 491 -52.31 0.59 -47.50
N GLY A 492 -52.55 0.20 -46.25
CA GLY A 492 -53.39 -0.94 -45.90
C GLY A 492 -54.44 -0.45 -44.93
N ASP A 493 -55.71 -0.47 -45.36
CA ASP A 493 -56.86 -0.06 -44.56
C ASP A 493 -56.84 -0.76 -43.19
N VAL A 494 -56.84 0.05 -42.14
CA VAL A 494 -56.98 -0.39 -40.75
C VAL A 494 -58.43 -0.87 -40.57
N PRO A 495 -58.70 -2.13 -40.22
CA PRO A 495 -60.01 -2.50 -39.70
C PRO A 495 -60.19 -1.79 -38.35
N GLN A 496 -61.24 -0.99 -38.23
CA GLN A 496 -61.64 -0.37 -36.97
C GLN A 496 -61.71 -1.43 -35.86
N SER A 497 -60.86 -1.28 -34.84
CA SER A 497 -60.99 -2.01 -33.59
C SER A 497 -62.21 -1.49 -32.84
N PRO A 498 -63.06 -2.34 -32.25
CA PRO A 498 -64.13 -1.88 -31.38
C PRO A 498 -63.56 -1.33 -30.07
N ASP A 499 -64.16 -0.24 -29.61
CA ASP A 499 -63.95 0.39 -28.31
C ASP A 499 -64.14 -0.61 -27.17
N ILE A 500 -63.11 -0.73 -26.30
CA ILE A 500 -63.23 -1.32 -24.97
C ILE A 500 -62.61 -0.34 -23.96
N ASN A 501 -63.37 0.71 -23.65
CA ASN A 501 -63.44 1.28 -22.31
C ASN A 501 -64.51 0.42 -21.60
N THR A 502 -64.37 -0.15 -20.40
CA THR A 502 -63.81 0.34 -19.15
C THR A 502 -63.85 -0.87 -18.20
N GLN A 503 -62.72 -1.33 -17.66
CA GLN A 503 -62.72 -2.16 -16.46
C GLN A 503 -61.51 -1.81 -15.60
N SER A 504 -61.81 -1.22 -14.46
CA SER A 504 -60.87 -0.83 -13.41
C SER A 504 -60.35 -2.08 -12.69
N PRO A 505 -59.04 -2.27 -12.50
CA PRO A 505 -58.55 -3.34 -11.63
C PRO A 505 -58.56 -2.87 -10.17
N ALA A 506 -59.45 -3.46 -9.39
CA ALA A 506 -59.39 -3.43 -7.94
C ALA A 506 -58.06 -4.03 -7.45
N LEU A 507 -57.31 -3.27 -6.66
CA LEU A 507 -56.19 -3.77 -5.88
C LEU A 507 -56.70 -4.71 -4.77
N PRO A 508 -56.09 -5.88 -4.55
CA PRO A 508 -56.23 -6.58 -3.29
C PRO A 508 -55.22 -6.06 -2.27
N ASP A 509 -55.78 -5.66 -1.13
CA ASP A 509 -55.12 -5.32 0.11
C ASP A 509 -54.35 -6.50 0.74
N LYS A 510 -53.29 -6.15 1.48
CA LYS A 510 -52.65 -6.87 2.61
C LYS A 510 -51.90 -8.17 2.33
N ILE A 511 -50.57 -8.11 2.46
CA ILE A 511 -49.80 -8.96 3.42
C ILE A 511 -48.65 -8.11 4.00
N VAL A 512 -48.85 -7.56 5.20
CA VAL A 512 -47.77 -7.06 6.08
C VAL A 512 -47.74 -7.99 7.28
N GLY A 513 -46.66 -8.74 7.42
CA GLY A 513 -46.33 -9.54 8.61
C GLY A 513 -45.07 -8.98 9.27
N PRO A 514 -45.07 -8.74 10.59
CA PRO A 514 -43.92 -8.17 11.29
C PRO A 514 -42.85 -9.23 11.54
N ARG A 515 -41.58 -8.91 11.23
CA ARG A 515 -40.42 -9.68 11.71
C ARG A 515 -40.01 -9.16 13.09
N HIS A 516 -39.98 -10.08 14.05
CA HIS A 516 -39.38 -9.91 15.37
C HIS A 516 -37.87 -9.56 15.28
N PRO A 517 -37.36 -8.70 16.17
CA PRO A 517 -35.93 -8.53 16.37
C PRO A 517 -35.35 -9.68 17.22
N SER A 518 -34.24 -10.24 16.76
CA SER A 518 -33.43 -11.24 17.48
C SER A 518 -32.69 -10.60 18.65
N SER A 519 -32.71 -11.31 19.79
CA SER A 519 -32.03 -10.99 21.02
C SER A 519 -30.50 -11.06 20.87
N PHE A 520 -29.84 -10.02 21.38
CA PHE A 520 -28.41 -9.96 21.60
C PHE A 520 -28.00 -10.92 22.74
N TRP A 521 -26.99 -11.74 22.47
CA TRP A 521 -26.22 -12.49 23.46
C TRP A 521 -24.99 -11.66 23.85
N VAL A 522 -24.78 -11.44 25.14
CA VAL A 522 -23.56 -10.89 25.73
C VAL A 522 -22.90 -12.01 26.55
N PRO A 523 -21.66 -12.42 26.27
CA PRO A 523 -20.87 -13.23 27.20
C PRO A 523 -20.16 -12.32 28.21
N GLY A 524 -20.28 -12.68 29.48
CA GLY A 524 -19.54 -12.03 30.56
C GLY A 524 -18.06 -12.41 30.57
N SER A 525 -17.24 -11.43 30.91
CA SER A 525 -15.90 -11.54 31.48
C SER A 525 -15.65 -10.30 32.33
#